data_AF-A0A2R7UB17-F1
#
_entry.id   AF-A0A2R7UB17-F1
#
_cell.length_a   1.000
_cell.length_b   1.000
_cell.length_c   1.000
_cell.angle_alpha   90.00
_cell.angle_beta   90.00
_cell.angle_gamma   90.00
#
_symmetry.space_group_name_H-M   'P 1'
#
loop_
_entity.id
_entity.type
_entity.pdbx_description
1 polymer ?
#
loop_
_entity_poly.entity_id
_entity_poly.type
_entity_poly.pdbx_seq_one_letter_code
_entity_poly.pdbx_strand_id
1 'polypeptide(L)'
;MMCRQSQIAGLLVCVVTHTLMQIWDCDHSCQAFVQQVRARFLEQYPWLAFSEKSSDSWRKMWTGHPVRAWRMQKLAEIEPGILRILEDPLWPVLHVLWEERRPCNALAHTLYQACFDGRPLRCETVVRRLFDCPAWCHLSIALALLGSDSDKMLMMRKSLQRDFFSYLLLICMQEPGCYVRERLYELLDALILRHMIPPIDDWPADVAGFLEECQAMENFGQWLADQGGSDGWSPRTCAWVHLKWPDRALRDLVQGDGAIDYRVSITCQDKRRVATACARHRALAPYWLGPFSTPFSAFNLL
;
A
#
# COMPACT_ATOMS: atom_id res chain seq x y z
N MET A 1 3.71 21.08 21.57
CA MET A 1 4.52 21.34 20.36
C MET A 1 5.29 20.07 20.02
N MET A 2 4.65 19.09 19.38
CA MET A 2 5.36 17.91 18.87
C MET A 2 6.14 18.33 17.62
N CYS A 3 7.43 18.01 17.59
CA CYS A 3 8.29 18.20 16.43
C CYS A 3 7.57 17.60 15.21
N ARG A 4 7.24 18.41 14.20
CA ARG A 4 6.56 17.99 12.96
C ARG A 4 7.49 17.08 12.16
N GLN A 5 7.65 15.84 12.60
CA GLN A 5 8.16 14.79 11.74
C GLN A 5 7.15 14.63 10.59
N SER A 6 7.63 14.64 9.34
CA SER A 6 6.75 14.42 8.19
C SER A 6 6.13 13.03 8.34
N GLN A 7 4.80 12.96 8.42
CA GLN A 7 4.06 11.69 8.53
C GLN A 7 4.44 10.74 7.38
N ILE A 8 4.75 11.29 6.22
CA ILE A 8 5.23 10.54 5.04
C ILE A 8 6.56 9.85 5.33
N ALA A 9 7.53 10.56 5.93
CA ALA A 9 8.82 9.99 6.27
C ALA A 9 8.67 8.83 7.28
N GLY A 10 7.78 9.00 8.26
CA GLY A 10 7.50 7.93 9.23
C GLY A 10 6.83 6.70 8.62
N LEU A 11 5.90 6.91 7.67
CA LEU A 11 5.29 5.82 6.91
C LEU A 11 6.32 5.11 6.03
N LEU A 12 7.11 5.85 5.26
CA LEU A 12 8.19 5.32 4.41
C LEU A 12 9.13 4.43 5.21
N VAL A 13 9.59 4.92 6.36
CA VAL A 13 10.51 4.16 7.20
C VAL A 13 9.89 2.85 7.66
N CYS A 14 8.63 2.84 8.12
CA CYS A 14 7.94 1.60 8.47
C CYS A 14 7.84 0.65 7.28
N VAL A 15 7.43 1.15 6.11
CA VAL A 15 7.30 0.33 4.89
C VAL A 15 8.64 -0.32 4.54
N VAL A 16 9.74 0.44 4.57
CA VAL A 16 11.08 -0.09 4.34
C VAL A 16 11.44 -1.15 5.38
N THR A 17 11.24 -0.88 6.66
CA THR A 17 11.55 -1.84 7.73
C THR A 17 10.82 -3.16 7.52
N HIS A 18 9.51 -3.13 7.29
CA HIS A 18 8.71 -4.35 7.14
C HIS A 18 9.04 -5.09 5.83
N THR A 19 9.38 -4.34 4.76
CA THR A 19 9.87 -4.94 3.51
C THR A 19 11.21 -5.66 3.74
N LEU A 20 12.12 -5.09 4.53
CA LEU A 20 13.39 -5.74 4.87
C LEU A 20 13.18 -7.04 5.62
N MET A 21 12.25 -7.07 6.59
CA MET A 21 11.94 -8.29 7.34
C MET A 21 11.44 -9.41 6.45
N GLN A 22 10.60 -9.05 5.48
CA GLN A 22 10.11 -9.98 4.46
C GLN A 22 11.25 -10.49 3.57
N ILE A 23 12.10 -9.60 3.05
CA ILE A 23 13.23 -10.00 2.18
C ILE A 23 14.20 -10.93 2.93
N TRP A 24 14.42 -10.67 4.21
CA TRP A 24 15.32 -11.47 5.04
C TRP A 24 14.68 -12.73 5.62
N ASP A 25 13.40 -12.96 5.34
CA ASP A 25 12.63 -14.12 5.81
C ASP A 25 12.81 -14.38 7.30
N CYS A 26 12.56 -13.33 8.11
CA CYS A 26 12.78 -13.37 9.55
C CYS A 26 11.55 -12.96 10.35
N ASP A 27 11.51 -13.39 11.61
CA ASP A 27 10.41 -13.10 12.53
C ASP A 27 10.11 -11.60 12.57
N HIS A 28 8.86 -11.22 12.35
CA HIS A 28 8.41 -9.83 12.33
C HIS A 28 8.41 -9.19 13.74
N SER A 29 9.61 -8.94 14.27
CA SER A 29 9.83 -8.32 15.57
C SER A 29 10.94 -7.27 15.51
N CYS A 30 10.85 -6.26 16.37
CA CYS A 30 11.88 -5.23 16.51
C CYS A 30 13.25 -5.82 16.87
N GLN A 31 13.28 -6.87 17.69
CA GLN A 31 14.53 -7.52 18.08
C GLN A 31 15.20 -8.22 16.89
N ALA A 32 14.43 -9.02 16.12
CA ALA A 32 14.94 -9.70 14.93
C ALA A 32 15.44 -8.68 13.89
N PHE A 33 14.70 -7.60 13.66
CA PHE A 33 15.12 -6.51 12.77
C PHE A 33 16.50 -5.94 13.15
N VAL A 34 16.67 -5.56 14.42
CA VAL A 34 17.93 -4.97 14.89
C VAL A 34 19.09 -5.96 14.78
N GLN A 35 18.85 -7.24 15.06
CA GLN A 35 19.85 -8.30 14.92
C GLN A 35 20.27 -8.51 13.46
N GLN A 36 19.31 -8.57 12.53
CA GLN A 36 19.59 -8.73 11.10
C GLN A 36 20.32 -7.53 10.53
N VAL A 37 19.86 -6.30 10.83
CA VAL A 37 20.57 -5.08 10.45
C VAL A 37 22.01 -5.11 10.96
N ARG A 38 22.22 -5.47 12.24
CA ARG A 38 23.57 -5.56 12.80
C ARG A 38 24.43 -6.59 12.07
N ALA A 39 23.92 -7.80 11.84
CA ALA A 39 24.65 -8.86 11.16
C ALA A 39 25.10 -8.44 9.76
N ARG A 40 24.17 -7.89 8.96
CA ARG A 40 24.42 -7.44 7.59
C ARG A 40 25.35 -6.23 7.52
N PHE A 41 25.20 -5.26 8.43
CA PHE A 41 26.10 -4.11 8.50
C PHE A 41 27.52 -4.51 8.86
N LEU A 42 27.71 -5.46 9.78
CA LEU A 42 29.04 -5.95 10.16
C LEU A 42 29.66 -6.83 9.07
N GLU A 43 28.85 -7.56 8.31
CA GLU A 43 29.30 -8.32 7.14
C GLU A 43 29.84 -7.37 6.04
N GLN A 44 29.09 -6.32 5.71
CA GLN A 44 29.46 -5.38 4.64
C GLN A 44 30.51 -4.35 5.08
N TYR A 45 30.47 -3.91 6.34
CA TYR A 45 31.34 -2.87 6.91
C TYR A 45 31.94 -3.33 8.24
N PRO A 46 32.84 -4.33 8.25
CA PRO A 46 33.39 -4.93 9.48
C PRO A 46 34.20 -3.93 10.34
N TRP A 47 34.68 -2.85 9.75
CA TRP A 47 35.38 -1.77 10.46
C TRP A 47 34.43 -0.78 11.15
N LEU A 48 33.11 -0.89 10.95
CA LEU A 48 32.14 0.03 11.53
C LEU A 48 31.67 -0.50 12.89
N ALA A 49 32.07 0.17 13.97
CA ALA A 49 31.63 -0.21 15.32
C ALA A 49 30.10 -0.04 15.46
N PHE A 50 29.39 -1.15 15.64
CA PHE A 50 27.95 -1.14 15.90
C PHE A 50 27.68 -0.85 17.39
N SER A 51 27.55 0.43 17.73
CA SER A 51 27.30 0.89 19.11
C SER A 51 25.87 0.66 19.60
N GLU A 52 25.63 0.74 20.91
CA GLU A 52 24.28 0.76 21.51
C GLU A 52 23.43 1.91 20.95
N LYS A 53 24.01 3.11 20.76
CA LYS A 53 23.34 4.25 20.10
C LYS A 53 22.92 3.94 18.66
N SER A 54 23.65 3.06 17.97
CA SER A 54 23.25 2.54 16.66
C SER A 54 22.02 1.65 16.80
N SER A 55 22.03 0.71 17.75
CA SER A 55 20.91 -0.19 18.04
C SER A 55 19.62 0.58 18.36
N ASP A 56 19.68 1.61 19.19
CA ASP A 56 18.52 2.46 19.51
C ASP A 56 17.96 3.19 18.29
N SER A 57 18.82 3.58 17.36
CA SER A 57 18.38 4.22 16.11
C SER A 57 17.56 3.26 15.25
N TRP A 58 17.99 1.99 15.16
CA TRP A 58 17.26 0.96 14.41
C TRP A 58 15.95 0.57 15.10
N ARG A 59 15.91 0.55 16.44
CA ARG A 59 14.65 0.38 17.19
C ARG A 59 13.68 1.53 16.92
N LYS A 60 14.17 2.77 16.85
CA LYS A 60 13.35 3.93 16.48
C LYS A 60 12.84 3.82 15.03
N MET A 61 13.67 3.34 14.12
CA MET A 61 13.28 3.04 12.74
C MET A 61 12.10 2.05 12.68
N TRP A 62 12.11 0.98 13.48
CA TRP A 62 10.99 0.04 13.57
C TRP A 62 9.65 0.72 13.86
N THR A 63 9.66 1.70 14.76
CA THR A 63 8.49 2.52 15.11
C THR A 63 8.29 3.70 14.16
N GLY A 64 8.90 3.68 12.97
CA GLY A 64 8.80 4.70 11.93
C GLY A 64 9.25 6.09 12.35
N HIS A 65 10.28 6.20 13.18
CA HIS A 65 10.97 7.48 13.34
C HIS A 65 11.84 7.72 12.11
N PRO A 66 11.88 8.97 11.59
CA PRO A 66 12.76 9.31 10.47
C PRO A 66 14.21 8.92 10.75
N VAL A 67 14.86 8.40 9.72
CA VAL A 67 16.25 7.99 9.76
C VAL A 67 17.02 8.84 8.77
N ARG A 68 18.21 9.32 9.19
CA ARG A 68 19.10 10.11 8.32
C ARG A 68 19.31 9.43 6.96
N ALA A 69 19.18 10.20 5.89
CA ALA A 69 19.32 9.71 4.51
C ALA A 69 20.53 8.78 4.27
N TRP A 70 21.72 9.10 4.80
CA TRP A 70 22.92 8.25 4.63
C TRP A 70 22.76 6.83 5.17
N ARG A 71 21.98 6.61 6.23
CA ARG A 71 21.72 5.26 6.75
C ARG A 71 20.81 4.47 5.83
N MET A 72 19.82 5.14 5.26
CA MET A 72 18.94 4.54 4.27
C MET A 72 19.73 4.21 2.99
N GLN A 73 20.67 5.06 2.57
CA GLN A 73 21.58 4.75 1.47
C GLN A 73 22.42 3.50 1.77
N LYS A 74 22.98 3.40 2.98
CA LYS A 74 23.72 2.20 3.40
C LYS A 74 22.86 0.94 3.45
N LEU A 75 21.61 1.04 3.89
CA LEU A 75 20.66 -0.05 3.82
C LEU A 75 20.38 -0.48 2.37
N ALA A 76 20.25 0.49 1.44
CA ALA A 76 20.03 0.19 0.03
C ALA A 76 21.28 -0.39 -0.66
N GLU A 77 22.49 -0.04 -0.19
CA GLU A 77 23.74 -0.69 -0.61
C GLU A 77 23.80 -2.16 -0.16
N ILE A 78 23.33 -2.46 1.05
CA ILE A 78 23.29 -3.82 1.62
C ILE A 78 22.17 -4.65 0.99
N GLU A 79 20.99 -4.06 0.84
CA GLU A 79 19.79 -4.72 0.35
C GLU A 79 19.15 -3.90 -0.79
N PRO A 80 19.62 -4.09 -2.04
CA PRO A 80 19.12 -3.34 -3.20
C PRO A 80 17.62 -3.52 -3.44
N GLY A 81 17.01 -4.59 -2.91
CA GLY A 81 15.57 -4.85 -3.01
C GLY A 81 14.70 -3.70 -2.50
N ILE A 82 15.18 -2.91 -1.52
CA ILE A 82 14.42 -1.77 -0.97
C ILE A 82 14.42 -0.54 -1.87
N LEU A 83 15.30 -0.46 -2.89
CA LEU A 83 15.29 0.65 -3.85
C LEU A 83 13.93 0.79 -4.51
N ARG A 84 13.25 -0.32 -4.78
CA ARG A 84 11.89 -0.32 -5.34
C ARG A 84 10.88 0.40 -4.44
N ILE A 85 11.05 0.30 -3.12
CA ILE A 85 10.22 1.04 -2.17
C ILE A 85 10.64 2.50 -2.16
N LEU A 86 11.94 2.80 -2.08
CA LEU A 86 12.45 4.17 -2.03
C LEU A 86 12.13 4.98 -3.30
N GLU A 87 12.03 4.32 -4.44
CA GLU A 87 11.73 4.93 -5.74
C GLU A 87 10.24 4.87 -6.09
N ASP A 88 9.39 4.35 -5.18
CA ASP A 88 7.95 4.26 -5.43
C ASP A 88 7.34 5.66 -5.64
N PRO A 89 6.60 5.89 -6.74
CA PRO A 89 5.97 7.17 -7.03
C PRO A 89 4.91 7.59 -5.99
N LEU A 90 4.53 6.71 -5.08
CA LEU A 90 3.72 7.02 -3.92
C LEU A 90 4.30 8.18 -3.12
N TRP A 91 5.62 8.24 -2.91
CA TRP A 91 6.22 9.29 -2.09
C TRP A 91 6.13 10.69 -2.69
N PRO A 92 6.45 10.92 -3.98
CA PRO A 92 6.16 12.19 -4.63
C PRO A 92 4.67 12.57 -4.59
N VAL A 93 3.77 11.61 -4.80
CA VAL A 93 2.32 11.86 -4.75
C VAL A 93 1.90 12.32 -3.37
N LEU A 94 2.30 11.60 -2.33
CA LEU A 94 2.01 11.98 -0.94
C LEU A 94 2.64 13.33 -0.59
N HIS A 95 3.87 13.61 -1.03
CA HIS A 95 4.52 14.90 -0.80
C HIS A 95 3.71 16.07 -1.40
N VAL A 96 3.27 15.94 -2.64
CA VAL A 96 2.45 16.96 -3.31
C VAL A 96 1.13 17.18 -2.58
N LEU A 97 0.47 16.09 -2.14
CA LEU A 97 -0.80 16.18 -1.43
C LEU A 97 -0.65 16.74 -0.01
N TRP A 98 0.37 16.31 0.73
CA TRP A 98 0.50 16.59 2.15
C TRP A 98 1.27 17.89 2.45
N GLU A 99 2.46 18.03 1.87
CA GLU A 99 3.40 19.12 2.14
C GLU A 99 3.10 20.31 1.24
N GLU A 100 3.00 20.09 -0.09
CA GLU A 100 2.71 21.18 -1.02
C GLU A 100 1.24 21.59 -1.02
N ARG A 101 0.34 20.67 -0.64
CA ARG A 101 -1.11 20.87 -0.63
C ARG A 101 -1.65 21.32 -1.98
N ARG A 102 -1.23 20.61 -3.04
CA ARG A 102 -1.61 20.92 -4.42
C ARG A 102 -2.28 19.73 -5.10
N PRO A 103 -3.10 19.98 -6.14
CA PRO A 103 -3.63 18.92 -6.99
C PRO A 103 -2.52 18.13 -7.70
N CYS A 104 -2.70 16.81 -7.83
CA CYS A 104 -1.73 15.92 -8.46
C CYS A 104 -1.83 15.84 -9.99
N ASN A 105 -2.32 16.86 -10.70
CA ASN A 105 -2.66 16.77 -12.13
C ASN A 105 -1.55 16.22 -13.02
N ALA A 106 -0.34 16.77 -12.90
CA ALA A 106 0.81 16.34 -13.69
C ALA A 106 1.21 14.90 -13.35
N LEU A 107 1.32 14.58 -12.05
CA LEU A 107 1.65 13.23 -11.59
C LEU A 107 0.59 12.20 -12.01
N ALA A 108 -0.69 12.53 -11.89
CA ALA A 108 -1.80 11.68 -12.33
C ALA A 108 -1.72 11.39 -13.83
N HIS A 109 -1.42 12.41 -14.64
CA HIS A 109 -1.25 12.24 -16.07
C HIS A 109 -0.04 11.37 -16.42
N THR A 110 1.12 11.63 -15.81
CA THR A 110 2.35 10.86 -16.04
C THR A 110 2.19 9.40 -15.60
N LEU A 111 1.65 9.14 -14.40
CA LEU A 111 1.43 7.79 -13.90
C LEU A 111 0.40 7.04 -14.74
N TYR A 112 -0.68 7.73 -15.15
CA TYR A 112 -1.66 7.16 -16.09
C TYR A 112 -1.00 6.75 -17.41
N GLN A 113 -0.20 7.63 -18.01
CA GLN A 113 0.49 7.32 -19.26
C GLN A 113 1.46 6.15 -19.12
N ALA A 114 2.23 6.10 -18.02
CA ALA A 114 3.17 5.03 -17.74
C ALA A 114 2.46 3.69 -17.53
N CYS A 115 1.36 3.65 -16.78
CA CYS A 115 0.63 2.42 -16.46
C CYS A 115 -0.20 1.88 -17.63
N PHE A 116 -0.59 2.74 -18.58
CA PHE A 116 -1.53 2.40 -19.64
C PHE A 116 -0.99 2.63 -21.06
N ASP A 117 0.35 2.66 -21.21
CA ASP A 117 1.06 2.87 -22.48
C ASP A 117 0.58 4.10 -23.27
N GLY A 118 0.17 5.16 -22.55
CA GLY A 118 -0.41 6.38 -23.14
C GLY A 118 -1.73 6.18 -23.90
N ARG A 119 -2.33 4.98 -23.87
CA ARG A 119 -3.56 4.69 -24.61
C ARG A 119 -4.77 5.26 -23.85
N PRO A 120 -5.69 5.98 -24.52
CA PRO A 120 -6.92 6.40 -23.89
C PRO A 120 -7.79 5.16 -23.60
N LEU A 121 -7.89 4.82 -22.32
CA LEU A 121 -8.75 3.73 -21.86
C LEU A 121 -10.04 4.30 -21.28
N ARG A 122 -11.14 3.57 -21.48
CA ARG A 122 -12.41 3.87 -20.80
C ARG A 122 -12.20 3.82 -19.29
N CYS A 123 -12.88 4.72 -18.55
CA CYS A 123 -12.83 4.79 -17.08
C CYS A 123 -12.96 3.42 -16.42
N GLU A 124 -14.00 2.67 -16.78
CA GLU A 124 -14.27 1.31 -16.27
C GLU A 124 -13.08 0.37 -16.48
N THR A 125 -12.37 0.48 -17.59
CA THR A 125 -11.20 -0.36 -17.87
C THR A 125 -10.03 0.01 -16.99
N VAL A 126 -9.83 1.30 -16.73
CA VAL A 126 -8.75 1.80 -15.86
C VAL A 126 -8.99 1.36 -14.43
N VAL A 127 -10.17 1.66 -13.90
CA VAL A 127 -10.58 1.31 -12.52
C VAL A 127 -10.49 -0.20 -12.34
N ARG A 128 -11.06 -0.97 -13.27
CA ARG A 128 -10.96 -2.43 -13.23
C ARG A 128 -9.52 -2.92 -13.22
N ARG A 129 -8.61 -2.34 -14.01
CA ARG A 129 -7.20 -2.75 -14.01
C ARG A 129 -6.49 -2.45 -12.68
N LEU A 130 -6.85 -1.35 -12.03
CA LEU A 130 -6.28 -0.97 -10.74
C LEU A 130 -6.84 -1.84 -9.59
N PHE A 131 -8.12 -2.23 -9.67
CA PHE A 131 -8.87 -2.81 -8.54
C PHE A 131 -9.07 -4.32 -8.65
N ASP A 132 -9.04 -4.91 -9.85
CA ASP A 132 -9.16 -6.38 -10.04
C ASP A 132 -8.10 -7.16 -9.26
N CYS A 133 -6.94 -6.54 -8.99
CA CYS A 133 -5.83 -7.12 -8.24
C CYS A 133 -5.13 -6.00 -7.46
N PRO A 134 -5.66 -5.62 -6.27
CA PRO A 134 -5.11 -4.55 -5.47
C PRO A 134 -3.66 -4.85 -5.07
N ALA A 135 -2.81 -3.84 -5.13
CA ALA A 135 -1.40 -3.97 -4.80
C ALA A 135 -0.85 -2.63 -4.32
N TRP A 136 0.11 -2.68 -3.39
CA TRP A 136 0.74 -1.48 -2.83
C TRP A 136 1.24 -0.51 -3.92
N CYS A 137 1.94 -1.02 -4.94
CA CYS A 137 2.50 -0.18 -6.01
C CYS A 137 1.43 0.62 -6.80
N HIS A 138 0.18 0.15 -6.83
CA HIS A 138 -0.92 0.84 -7.51
C HIS A 138 -1.52 1.97 -6.65
N LEU A 139 -1.16 2.08 -5.38
CA LEU A 139 -1.68 3.12 -4.49
C LEU A 139 -1.30 4.52 -4.96
N SER A 140 -0.08 4.68 -5.50
CA SER A 140 0.42 5.92 -6.07
C SER A 140 -0.50 6.51 -7.15
N ILE A 141 -0.90 5.70 -8.13
CA ILE A 141 -1.79 6.11 -9.22
C ILE A 141 -3.22 6.33 -8.73
N ALA A 142 -3.73 5.50 -7.81
CA ALA A 142 -5.05 5.70 -7.22
C ALA A 142 -5.13 7.05 -6.48
N LEU A 143 -4.13 7.38 -5.66
CA LEU A 143 -4.07 8.65 -4.93
C LEU A 143 -3.83 9.84 -5.86
N ALA A 144 -2.97 9.70 -6.87
CA ALA A 144 -2.76 10.77 -7.84
C ALA A 144 -4.04 11.10 -8.62
N LEU A 145 -4.81 10.09 -9.02
CA LEU A 145 -6.10 10.28 -9.69
C LEU A 145 -7.15 10.90 -8.75
N LEU A 146 -7.21 10.45 -7.49
CA LEU A 146 -8.10 11.01 -6.48
C LEU A 146 -7.79 12.49 -6.19
N GLY A 147 -6.50 12.83 -6.06
CA GLY A 147 -6.03 14.18 -5.78
C GLY A 147 -5.84 15.07 -7.00
N SER A 148 -6.12 14.59 -8.21
CA SER A 148 -6.17 15.44 -9.41
C SER A 148 -7.48 16.22 -9.45
N ASP A 149 -7.48 17.48 -9.84
CA ASP A 149 -8.70 18.27 -10.07
C ASP A 149 -9.16 18.27 -11.54
N SER A 150 -8.33 17.76 -12.46
CA SER A 150 -8.58 17.74 -13.91
C SER A 150 -9.93 17.11 -14.29
N ASP A 151 -10.72 17.83 -15.09
CA ASP A 151 -12.00 17.36 -15.63
C ASP A 151 -11.87 16.07 -16.46
N LYS A 152 -10.72 15.89 -17.13
CA LYS A 152 -10.43 14.68 -17.91
C LYS A 152 -10.42 13.42 -17.03
N MET A 153 -10.16 13.58 -15.75
CA MET A 153 -10.06 12.51 -14.76
C MET A 153 -11.33 12.38 -13.90
N LEU A 154 -12.35 13.22 -14.10
CA LEU A 154 -13.53 13.30 -13.24
C LEU A 154 -14.25 11.94 -13.09
N MET A 155 -14.48 11.23 -14.19
CA MET A 155 -15.14 9.93 -14.15
C MET A 155 -14.32 8.89 -13.40
N MET A 156 -13.00 8.88 -13.58
CA MET A 156 -12.11 7.99 -12.84
C MET A 156 -12.11 8.33 -11.35
N ARG A 157 -12.05 9.62 -10.99
CA ARG A 157 -12.13 10.07 -9.61
C ARG A 157 -13.42 9.61 -8.93
N LYS A 158 -14.57 9.77 -9.57
CA LYS A 158 -15.87 9.33 -9.05
C LYS A 158 -15.94 7.81 -8.86
N SER A 159 -15.45 7.04 -9.84
CA SER A 159 -15.40 5.59 -9.70
C SER A 159 -14.44 5.15 -8.58
N LEU A 160 -13.30 5.83 -8.44
CA LEU A 160 -12.36 5.58 -7.34
C LEU A 160 -12.98 5.91 -5.99
N GLN A 161 -13.69 7.04 -5.83
CA GLN A 161 -14.35 7.40 -4.56
C GLN A 161 -15.25 6.29 -4.02
N ARG A 162 -15.96 5.60 -4.92
CA ARG A 162 -16.84 4.49 -4.55
C ARG A 162 -16.08 3.24 -4.12
N ASP A 163 -15.03 2.87 -4.86
CA ASP A 163 -14.40 1.56 -4.72
C ASP A 163 -13.13 1.60 -3.84
N PHE A 164 -12.56 2.79 -3.56
CA PHE A 164 -11.24 2.98 -2.96
C PHE A 164 -11.11 2.38 -1.57
N PHE A 165 -12.16 2.44 -0.74
CA PHE A 165 -12.08 1.89 0.61
C PHE A 165 -11.86 0.37 0.60
N SER A 166 -12.62 -0.37 -0.21
CA SER A 166 -12.42 -1.81 -0.41
C SER A 166 -11.02 -2.14 -0.94
N TYR A 167 -10.49 -1.31 -1.83
CA TYR A 167 -9.13 -1.43 -2.34
C TYR A 167 -8.08 -1.20 -1.25
N LEU A 168 -8.26 -0.20 -0.40
CA LEU A 168 -7.38 0.09 0.74
C LEU A 168 -7.35 -1.10 1.71
N LEU A 169 -8.52 -1.63 2.08
CA LEU A 169 -8.61 -2.82 2.93
C LEU A 169 -7.78 -3.97 2.36
N LEU A 170 -7.91 -4.26 1.06
CA LEU A 170 -7.18 -5.34 0.40
C LEU A 170 -5.67 -5.13 0.34
N ILE A 171 -5.21 -3.90 0.17
CA ILE A 171 -3.77 -3.58 0.28
C ILE A 171 -3.28 -3.77 1.71
N CYS A 172 -4.09 -3.37 2.69
CA CYS A 172 -3.78 -3.54 4.10
C CYS A 172 -3.79 -5.01 4.56
N MET A 173 -4.22 -5.95 3.72
CA MET A 173 -4.06 -7.38 4.01
C MET A 173 -2.73 -7.96 3.49
N GLN A 174 -2.10 -7.29 2.52
CA GLN A 174 -0.85 -7.73 1.91
C GLN A 174 0.35 -7.04 2.58
N GLU A 175 1.52 -7.66 2.49
CA GLU A 175 2.77 -7.00 2.88
C GLU A 175 3.17 -5.95 1.81
N PRO A 176 3.68 -4.78 2.23
CA PRO A 176 3.93 -4.34 3.60
C PRO A 176 2.71 -3.67 4.27
N GLY A 177 1.58 -3.54 3.57
CA GLY A 177 0.37 -2.83 4.00
C GLY A 177 -0.19 -3.27 5.37
N CYS A 178 -0.17 -4.56 5.67
CA CYS A 178 -0.66 -5.10 6.95
C CYS A 178 0.04 -4.55 8.18
N TYR A 179 1.33 -4.21 8.07
CA TYR A 179 2.10 -3.66 9.19
C TYR A 179 1.97 -2.14 9.32
N VAL A 180 1.49 -1.46 8.28
CA VAL A 180 1.42 0.02 8.23
C VAL A 180 0.00 0.55 8.11
N ARG A 181 -1.02 -0.32 8.20
CA ARG A 181 -2.43 0.00 7.94
C ARG A 181 -2.96 1.17 8.78
N GLU A 182 -2.66 1.22 10.07
CA GLU A 182 -3.10 2.31 10.96
C GLU A 182 -2.53 3.66 10.51
N ARG A 183 -1.21 3.72 10.31
CA ARG A 183 -0.53 4.95 9.86
C ARG A 183 -0.96 5.39 8.47
N LEU A 184 -1.16 4.42 7.59
CA LEU A 184 -1.66 4.70 6.25
C LEU A 184 -3.06 5.29 6.32
N TYR A 185 -3.97 4.68 7.11
CA TYR A 185 -5.32 5.21 7.30
C TYR A 185 -5.29 6.62 7.92
N GLU A 186 -4.53 6.86 8.99
CA GLU A 186 -4.41 8.18 9.61
C GLU A 186 -3.94 9.25 8.61
N LEU A 187 -2.97 8.92 7.76
CA LEU A 187 -2.48 9.82 6.72
C LEU A 187 -3.56 10.11 5.68
N LEU A 188 -4.26 9.07 5.21
CA LEU A 188 -5.31 9.20 4.20
C LEU A 188 -6.53 9.95 4.74
N ASP A 189 -6.94 9.67 5.97
CA ASP A 189 -8.02 10.37 6.65
C ASP A 189 -7.69 11.87 6.79
N ALA A 190 -6.47 12.18 7.21
CA ALA A 190 -6.02 13.57 7.27
C ALA A 190 -5.94 14.25 5.89
N LEU A 191 -5.72 13.51 4.80
CA LEU A 191 -5.81 14.04 3.43
C LEU A 191 -7.27 14.33 3.02
N ILE A 192 -8.22 13.47 3.40
CA ILE A 192 -9.66 13.66 3.17
C ILE A 192 -10.15 14.89 3.95
N LEU A 193 -9.82 14.99 5.24
CA LEU A 193 -10.20 16.11 6.11
C LEU A 193 -9.61 17.45 5.65
N ARG A 194 -8.47 17.42 4.95
CA ARG A 194 -7.86 18.60 4.33
C ARG A 194 -8.38 18.91 2.93
N HIS A 195 -9.31 18.12 2.41
CA HIS A 195 -9.83 18.20 1.04
C HIS A 195 -8.75 18.06 -0.04
N MET A 196 -7.67 17.36 0.26
CA MET A 196 -6.61 17.06 -0.72
C MET A 196 -6.97 15.88 -1.61
N ILE A 197 -7.80 14.98 -1.09
CA ILE A 197 -8.53 13.98 -1.87
C ILE A 197 -10.02 14.13 -1.53
N PRO A 198 -10.92 13.75 -2.45
CA PRO A 198 -12.36 13.82 -2.19
C PRO A 198 -12.80 12.84 -1.09
N PRO A 199 -13.99 13.06 -0.49
CA PRO A 199 -14.62 12.07 0.37
C PRO A 199 -14.72 10.71 -0.33
N ILE A 200 -14.48 9.65 0.44
CA ILE A 200 -14.54 8.25 -0.02
C ILE A 200 -15.81 7.63 0.55
N ASP A 201 -16.52 6.86 -0.26
CA ASP A 201 -17.74 6.17 0.17
C ASP A 201 -17.39 5.13 1.25
N ASP A 202 -18.28 4.98 2.24
CA ASP A 202 -18.13 4.06 3.37
C ASP A 202 -16.86 4.25 4.23
N TRP A 203 -16.19 5.42 4.13
CA TRP A 203 -14.99 5.71 4.92
C TRP A 203 -15.26 5.60 6.42
N PRO A 204 -14.45 4.83 7.18
CA PRO A 204 -14.59 4.72 8.64
C PRO A 204 -14.44 6.07 9.32
N ALA A 205 -15.13 6.26 10.44
CA ALA A 205 -15.09 7.51 11.20
C ALA A 205 -13.75 7.71 11.94
N ASP A 206 -13.08 6.62 12.29
CA ASP A 206 -11.81 6.64 13.01
C ASP A 206 -10.99 5.35 12.76
N VAL A 207 -9.81 5.30 13.37
CA VAL A 207 -8.88 4.17 13.29
C VAL A 207 -9.52 2.88 13.83
N ALA A 208 -10.35 2.97 14.88
CA ALA A 208 -10.97 1.78 15.47
C ALA A 208 -11.97 1.14 14.48
N GLY A 209 -12.86 1.94 13.89
CA GLY A 209 -13.77 1.46 12.85
C GLY A 209 -13.04 0.93 11.61
N PHE A 210 -11.90 1.53 11.25
CA PHE A 210 -11.05 1.00 10.18
C PHE A 210 -10.47 -0.38 10.51
N LEU A 211 -9.99 -0.57 11.74
CA LEU A 211 -9.43 -1.85 12.19
C LEU A 211 -10.51 -2.94 12.29
N GLU A 212 -11.74 -2.60 12.66
CA GLU A 212 -12.88 -3.52 12.62
C GLU A 212 -13.15 -4.03 11.19
N GLU A 213 -13.12 -3.14 10.20
CA GLU A 213 -13.29 -3.52 8.78
C GLU A 213 -12.11 -4.37 8.27
N CYS A 214 -10.88 -4.09 8.73
CA CYS A 214 -9.72 -4.95 8.48
C CYS A 214 -9.91 -6.34 9.08
N GLN A 215 -10.40 -6.45 10.32
CA GLN A 215 -10.66 -7.74 10.97
C GLN A 215 -11.75 -8.54 10.24
N ALA A 216 -12.81 -7.87 9.79
CA ALA A 216 -13.83 -8.50 8.96
C ALA A 216 -13.24 -9.05 7.65
N MET A 217 -12.32 -8.31 7.03
CA MET A 217 -11.60 -8.71 5.82
C MET A 217 -10.71 -9.94 6.08
N GLU A 218 -9.98 -9.96 7.19
CA GLU A 218 -9.18 -11.11 7.65
C GLU A 218 -10.04 -12.36 7.84
N ASN A 219 -11.17 -12.24 8.54
CA ASN A 219 -12.07 -13.37 8.81
C ASN A 219 -12.61 -14.01 7.53
N PHE A 220 -12.96 -13.19 6.54
CA PHE A 220 -13.40 -13.70 5.24
C PHE A 220 -12.27 -14.29 4.41
N GLY A 221 -11.08 -13.69 4.45
CA GLY A 221 -9.90 -14.24 3.81
C GLY A 221 -9.57 -15.63 4.36
N GLN A 222 -9.69 -15.82 5.68
CA GLN A 222 -9.54 -17.12 6.32
C GLN A 222 -10.62 -18.10 5.86
N TRP A 223 -11.89 -17.67 5.83
CA TRP A 223 -12.96 -18.52 5.31
C TRP A 223 -12.70 -18.96 3.86
N LEU A 224 -12.25 -18.06 2.98
CA LEU A 224 -11.87 -18.41 1.60
C LEU A 224 -10.70 -19.41 1.55
N ALA A 225 -9.72 -19.26 2.44
CA ALA A 225 -8.60 -20.19 2.54
C ALA A 225 -9.08 -21.60 2.96
N ASP A 226 -9.99 -21.69 3.93
CA ASP A 226 -10.58 -22.95 4.38
C ASP A 226 -11.37 -23.66 3.26
N GLN A 227 -11.93 -22.91 2.31
CA GLN A 227 -12.57 -23.45 1.10
C GLN A 227 -11.57 -23.85 -0.01
N GLY A 228 -10.27 -23.85 0.25
CA GLY A 228 -9.22 -24.16 -0.73
C GLY A 228 -8.98 -23.02 -1.74
N GLY A 229 -9.35 -21.79 -1.38
CA GLY A 229 -9.26 -20.61 -2.24
C GLY A 229 -7.88 -19.97 -2.31
N SER A 230 -7.02 -20.15 -1.30
CA SER A 230 -5.75 -19.42 -1.17
C SER A 230 -4.78 -19.92 -0.10
N ASP A 231 -3.48 -19.76 -0.36
CA ASP A 231 -2.38 -19.91 0.61
C ASP A 231 -1.99 -18.54 1.20
N GLY A 232 -2.88 -17.93 2.00
CA GLY A 232 -2.68 -16.61 2.61
C GLY A 232 -3.01 -15.43 1.69
N TRP A 233 -2.58 -14.21 2.06
CA TRP A 233 -2.91 -12.95 1.37
C TRP A 233 -2.02 -12.68 0.15
N SER A 234 -2.17 -13.51 -0.88
CA SER A 234 -1.53 -13.31 -2.18
C SER A 234 -2.33 -12.35 -3.08
N PRO A 235 -1.73 -11.81 -4.16
CA PRO A 235 -2.49 -11.05 -5.18
C PRO A 235 -3.69 -11.83 -5.74
N ARG A 236 -3.59 -13.16 -5.81
CA ARG A 236 -4.68 -14.05 -6.22
C ARG A 236 -5.82 -14.05 -5.20
N THR A 237 -5.50 -14.08 -3.91
CA THR A 237 -6.46 -14.03 -2.81
C THR A 237 -7.18 -12.69 -2.80
N CYS A 238 -6.46 -11.58 -2.97
CA CYS A 238 -7.09 -10.26 -3.04
C CYS A 238 -7.98 -10.11 -4.28
N ALA A 239 -7.61 -10.71 -5.41
CA ALA A 239 -8.49 -10.76 -6.59
C ALA A 239 -9.76 -11.61 -6.35
N TRP A 240 -9.65 -12.72 -5.59
CA TRP A 240 -10.81 -13.50 -5.15
C TRP A 240 -11.73 -12.69 -4.24
N VAL A 241 -11.15 -12.07 -3.23
CA VAL A 241 -11.90 -11.26 -2.27
C VAL A 241 -12.54 -10.09 -2.98
N HIS A 242 -11.82 -9.32 -3.80
CA HIS A 242 -12.42 -8.23 -4.57
C HIS A 242 -13.62 -8.68 -5.43
N LEU A 243 -13.57 -9.90 -5.98
CA LEU A 243 -14.64 -10.46 -6.80
C LEU A 243 -15.86 -10.93 -5.99
N LYS A 244 -15.64 -11.39 -4.75
CA LYS A 244 -16.64 -12.11 -3.95
C LYS A 244 -17.03 -11.40 -2.65
N TRP A 245 -16.35 -10.31 -2.33
CA TRP A 245 -16.62 -9.51 -1.14
C TRP A 245 -18.07 -9.01 -1.22
N PRO A 246 -18.91 -9.39 -0.26
CA PRO A 246 -20.30 -8.95 -0.26
C PRO A 246 -20.39 -7.46 0.09
N ASP A 247 -21.38 -6.77 -0.49
CA ASP A 247 -21.67 -5.38 -0.13
C ASP A 247 -21.97 -5.24 1.37
N ARG A 248 -21.68 -4.06 1.93
CA ARG A 248 -21.77 -3.77 3.37
C ARG A 248 -23.12 -4.16 3.99
N ALA A 249 -24.22 -3.81 3.33
CA ALA A 249 -25.56 -4.17 3.77
C ALA A 249 -25.76 -5.69 3.93
N LEU A 250 -25.14 -6.50 3.06
CA LEU A 250 -25.22 -7.96 3.13
C LEU A 250 -24.34 -8.51 4.27
N ARG A 251 -23.23 -7.84 4.61
CA ARG A 251 -22.38 -8.20 5.76
C ARG A 251 -23.10 -7.94 7.08
N ASP A 252 -23.73 -6.78 7.21
CA ASP A 252 -24.42 -6.35 8.43
C ASP A 252 -25.65 -7.24 8.73
N LEU A 253 -26.35 -7.70 7.68
CA LEU A 253 -27.44 -8.69 7.78
C LEU A 253 -26.97 -10.06 8.31
N VAL A 254 -25.72 -10.41 8.07
CA VAL A 254 -25.17 -11.74 8.28
C VAL A 254 -24.45 -11.87 9.63
N GLN A 255 -23.96 -10.76 10.20
CA GLN A 255 -23.38 -10.74 11.55
C GLN A 255 -24.42 -11.01 12.66
N GLY A 256 -25.73 -10.92 12.37
CA GLY A 256 -26.80 -11.12 13.34
C GLY A 256 -27.09 -12.58 13.75
N ASP A 257 -26.66 -13.59 12.97
CA ASP A 257 -27.17 -14.97 13.10
C ASP A 257 -26.09 -16.08 13.22
N GLY A 258 -24.86 -15.71 13.60
CA GLY A 258 -23.89 -16.66 14.18
C GLY A 258 -23.23 -17.70 13.25
N ALA A 259 -23.58 -17.77 11.98
CA ALA A 259 -22.82 -18.54 11.00
C ALA A 259 -22.90 -17.85 9.64
N ILE A 260 -21.76 -17.39 9.15
CA ILE A 260 -21.75 -16.81 7.81
C ILE A 260 -21.83 -17.95 6.79
N ASP A 261 -23.05 -18.29 6.37
CA ASP A 261 -23.28 -19.13 5.20
C ASP A 261 -23.01 -18.27 3.95
N TYR A 262 -21.74 -18.00 3.67
CA TYR A 262 -21.29 -17.48 2.38
C TYR A 262 -21.57 -18.57 1.33
N ARG A 263 -22.82 -18.72 0.87
CA ARG A 263 -23.18 -19.55 -0.30
C ARG A 263 -22.68 -18.95 -1.61
N VAL A 264 -21.48 -18.41 -1.60
CA VAL A 264 -20.83 -17.83 -2.76
C VAL A 264 -20.16 -18.98 -3.51
N SER A 265 -20.89 -19.55 -4.47
CA SER A 265 -20.31 -20.58 -5.33
C SER A 265 -19.16 -20.00 -6.16
N ILE A 266 -18.02 -20.70 -6.14
CA ILE A 266 -16.86 -20.37 -6.97
C ILE A 266 -17.03 -21.04 -8.33
N THR A 267 -17.30 -20.25 -9.36
CA THR A 267 -17.52 -20.76 -10.73
C THR A 267 -16.22 -20.84 -11.54
N CYS A 268 -16.23 -21.61 -12.63
CA CYS A 268 -15.14 -21.60 -13.61
C CYS A 268 -14.90 -20.21 -14.23
N GLN A 269 -15.95 -19.40 -14.35
CA GLN A 269 -15.83 -18.02 -14.85
C GLN A 269 -15.06 -17.14 -13.86
N ASP A 270 -15.32 -17.29 -12.56
CA ASP A 270 -14.60 -16.55 -11.52
C ASP A 270 -13.11 -16.89 -11.52
N LYS A 271 -12.76 -18.18 -11.65
CA LYS A 271 -11.36 -18.63 -11.78
C LYS A 271 -10.66 -17.96 -12.95
N ARG A 272 -11.33 -17.84 -14.12
CA ARG A 272 -10.79 -17.15 -15.30
C ARG A 272 -10.62 -15.65 -15.07
N ARG A 273 -11.57 -15.00 -14.38
CA ARG A 273 -11.48 -13.57 -14.04
C ARG A 273 -10.28 -13.31 -13.13
N VAL A 274 -10.11 -14.09 -12.07
CA VAL A 274 -8.98 -14.00 -11.14
C VAL A 274 -7.65 -14.25 -11.85
N ALA A 275 -7.56 -15.27 -12.71
CA ALA A 275 -6.36 -15.54 -13.49
C ALA A 275 -6.00 -14.36 -14.42
N THR A 276 -7.00 -13.76 -15.05
CA THR A 276 -6.84 -12.58 -15.92
C THR A 276 -6.35 -11.37 -15.12
N ALA A 277 -6.94 -11.13 -13.94
CA ALA A 277 -6.54 -10.07 -13.03
C ALA A 277 -5.06 -10.20 -12.62
N CYS A 278 -4.66 -11.39 -12.18
CA CYS A 278 -3.27 -11.69 -11.79
C CYS A 278 -2.30 -11.54 -12.97
N ALA A 279 -2.68 -11.98 -14.17
CA ALA A 279 -1.84 -11.83 -15.36
C ALA A 279 -1.62 -10.36 -15.71
N ARG A 280 -2.65 -9.51 -15.61
CA ARG A 280 -2.54 -8.06 -15.82
C ARG A 280 -1.68 -7.40 -14.76
N HIS A 281 -1.85 -7.75 -13.49
CA HIS A 281 -1.01 -7.23 -12.41
C HIS A 281 0.48 -7.51 -12.68
N ARG A 282 0.83 -8.75 -13.08
CA ARG A 282 2.20 -9.09 -13.48
C ARG A 282 2.70 -8.30 -14.68
N ALA A 283 1.83 -7.99 -15.65
CA ALA A 283 2.19 -7.19 -16.82
C ALA A 283 2.43 -5.71 -16.48
N LEU A 284 1.84 -5.20 -15.39
CA LEU A 284 2.07 -3.84 -14.90
C LEU A 284 3.36 -3.74 -14.07
N ALA A 285 3.83 -4.84 -13.48
CA ALA A 285 5.04 -4.89 -12.65
C ALA A 285 6.32 -4.23 -13.27
N PRO A 286 6.63 -4.37 -14.58
CA PRO A 286 7.83 -3.79 -15.19
C PRO A 286 7.81 -2.26 -15.29
N TYR A 287 6.63 -1.64 -15.40
CA TYR A 287 6.49 -0.18 -15.55
C TYR A 287 6.79 0.58 -14.25
N TRP A 288 6.89 -0.15 -13.13
CA TRP A 288 7.31 0.35 -11.84
C TRP A 288 8.82 0.17 -11.59
N LEU A 289 9.55 -0.45 -12.53
CA LEU A 289 11.01 -0.69 -12.46
C LEU A 289 11.81 0.26 -13.36
N GLY A 290 11.15 1.09 -14.16
CA GLY A 290 11.81 2.12 -14.97
C GLY A 290 12.12 3.35 -14.12
N PRO A 291 13.26 4.02 -14.32
CA PRO A 291 13.53 5.28 -13.65
C PRO A 291 12.45 6.28 -14.07
N PHE A 292 11.52 6.58 -13.17
CA PHE A 292 10.73 7.79 -13.31
C PHE A 292 11.74 8.94 -13.23
N SER A 293 11.90 9.65 -14.33
CA SER A 293 12.68 10.90 -14.40
C SER A 293 11.94 12.03 -13.66
N THR A 294 11.55 11.76 -12.42
CA THR A 294 11.10 12.77 -11.47
C THR A 294 12.31 13.22 -10.67
N PRO A 295 12.54 14.54 -10.50
CA PRO A 295 13.63 15.05 -9.65
C PRO A 295 13.42 14.76 -8.15
N PHE A 296 12.36 14.03 -7.78
CA PHE A 296 12.02 13.71 -6.41
C PHE A 296 12.65 12.38 -6.01
N SER A 297 13.47 12.41 -4.98
CA SER A 297 14.02 11.22 -4.32
C SER A 297 13.39 11.08 -2.94
N ALA A 298 13.01 9.87 -2.53
CA ALA A 298 12.57 9.63 -1.15
C ALA A 298 13.66 9.97 -0.11
N PHE A 299 14.93 10.09 -0.52
CA PHE A 299 15.98 10.64 0.35
C PHE A 299 15.73 12.09 0.77
N ASN A 300 14.95 12.87 0.00
CA ASN A 300 14.56 14.23 0.38
C ASN A 300 13.52 14.25 1.52
N LEU A 301 12.89 13.11 1.83
CA LEU A 301 11.94 12.96 2.93
C LEU A 301 12.61 12.54 4.25
N LEU A 302 13.88 12.11 4.21
CA LEU A 302 14.61 11.44 5.30
C LEU A 302 15.63 12.35 6.00
#